data_AF-A0A3R7M0Z5-F1
#
_entry.id   AF-A0A3R7M0Z5-F1
#
_cell.length_a   1.000
_cell.length_b   1.000
_cell.length_c   1.000
_cell.angle_alpha   90.00
_cell.angle_beta   90.00
_cell.angle_gamma   90.00
#
_symmetry.space_group_name_H-M   'P 1'
#
loop_
_entity.id
_entity.type
_entity.pdbx_description
1 polymer ?
#
loop_
_entity_poly.entity_id
_entity_poly.type
_entity_poly.pdbx_seq_one_letter_code
_entity_poly.pdbx_strand_id
1 'polypeptide(L)'
;MEVHSDDECPLLLGEYIRSNPSSAISARWVFELPDEEQGDCVAKMVENAVYQETWLSYFKYAAKKEIPVTEEIALEAIHSVGLDPYSAPLWLKVVELCSNEEKKRKYFNWRCECPCINKVWCIRHIKRLSQKSPSKLDNPRLTFCHSLKLCNIPRSWRRNLVGPIGL
;
A
#
# COMPACT_ATOMS: atom_id res chain seq x y z
N MET A 1 -26.90 31.96 -23.60
CA MET A 1 -26.48 31.00 -22.56
C MET A 1 -25.16 30.46 -23.03
N GLU A 2 -24.08 31.14 -22.65
CA GLU A 2 -22.73 30.79 -23.07
C GLU A 2 -22.28 29.56 -22.27
N VAL A 3 -21.88 28.52 -22.99
CA VAL A 3 -21.32 27.31 -22.41
C VAL A 3 -19.87 27.65 -22.04
N HIS A 4 -19.64 27.97 -20.78
CA HIS A 4 -18.28 28.08 -20.26
C HIS A 4 -17.60 26.70 -20.35
N SER A 5 -16.47 26.66 -21.05
CA SER A 5 -15.58 25.50 -21.05
C SER A 5 -14.88 25.39 -19.69
N ASP A 6 -15.12 24.30 -18.98
CA ASP A 6 -14.55 23.95 -17.66
C ASP A 6 -13.03 23.63 -17.71
N ASP A 7 -12.24 24.32 -18.53
CA ASP A 7 -10.79 24.11 -18.69
C ASP A 7 -9.93 25.18 -17.99
N GLU A 8 -10.51 25.95 -17.03
CA GLU A 8 -9.77 26.94 -16.24
C GLU A 8 -9.84 26.63 -14.73
N CYS A 9 -8.78 26.01 -14.16
CA CYS A 9 -7.97 26.63 -13.09
C CYS A 9 -6.99 25.64 -12.41
N PRO A 10 -5.72 25.58 -12.86
CA PRO A 10 -4.62 25.03 -12.06
C PRO A 10 -4.36 25.83 -10.76
N LEU A 11 -4.78 27.11 -10.71
CA LEU A 11 -4.60 27.99 -9.55
C LEU A 11 -5.41 27.53 -8.33
N LEU A 12 -6.59 26.93 -8.53
CA LEU A 12 -7.43 26.42 -7.44
C LEU A 12 -6.84 25.18 -6.77
N LEU A 13 -6.12 24.34 -7.53
CA LEU A 13 -5.62 23.07 -7.01
C LEU A 13 -4.49 23.28 -6.00
N GLY A 14 -3.55 24.18 -6.29
CA GLY A 14 -2.46 24.49 -5.37
C GLY A 14 -2.96 25.08 -4.05
N GLU A 15 -3.88 26.05 -4.12
CA GLU A 15 -4.53 26.63 -2.93
C GLU A 15 -5.34 25.58 -2.15
N TYR A 16 -6.03 24.68 -2.84
CA TYR A 16 -6.78 23.60 -2.22
C TYR A 16 -5.85 22.65 -1.45
N ILE A 17 -4.73 22.23 -2.06
CA ILE A 17 -3.74 21.33 -1.42
C ILE A 17 -3.20 21.98 -0.14
N ARG A 18 -2.83 23.26 -0.19
CA ARG A 18 -2.29 24.00 0.96
C ARG A 18 -3.32 24.15 2.08
N SER A 19 -4.59 24.38 1.73
CA SER A 19 -5.67 24.58 2.70
C SER A 19 -6.23 23.27 3.26
N ASN A 20 -6.12 22.17 2.51
CA ASN A 20 -6.69 20.86 2.87
C ASN A 20 -5.66 19.74 2.73
N PRO A 21 -4.50 19.80 3.39
CA PRO A 21 -3.39 18.88 3.14
C PRO A 21 -3.80 17.42 3.34
N SER A 22 -4.53 17.08 4.41
CA SER A 22 -4.89 15.69 4.75
C SER A 22 -5.98 15.06 3.85
N SER A 23 -6.45 15.72 2.80
CA SER A 23 -7.47 15.17 1.90
C SER A 23 -6.87 14.16 0.90
N ALA A 24 -7.68 13.17 0.48
CA ALA A 24 -7.27 12.22 -0.56
C ALA A 24 -6.94 12.91 -1.90
N ILE A 25 -7.64 14.00 -2.23
CA ILE A 25 -7.39 14.81 -3.42
C ILE A 25 -6.01 15.46 -3.32
N SER A 26 -5.71 16.05 -2.16
CA SER A 26 -4.43 16.72 -1.92
C SER A 26 -3.27 15.74 -2.00
N ALA A 27 -3.41 14.55 -1.42
CA ALA A 27 -2.42 13.48 -1.54
C ALA A 27 -2.15 13.09 -2.99
N ARG A 28 -3.21 12.95 -3.80
CA ARG A 28 -3.08 12.57 -5.22
C ARG A 28 -2.30 13.59 -6.05
N TRP A 29 -2.46 14.88 -5.76
CA TRP A 29 -1.95 15.97 -6.59
C TRP A 29 -0.80 16.77 -5.94
N VAL A 30 -0.30 16.35 -4.77
CA VAL A 30 0.79 17.07 -4.07
C VAL A 30 2.04 17.25 -4.93
N PHE A 31 2.28 16.34 -5.88
CA PHE A 31 3.44 16.40 -6.79
C PHE A 31 3.30 17.43 -7.92
N GLU A 32 2.12 18.03 -8.07
CA GLU A 32 1.91 19.20 -8.95
C GLU A 32 2.35 20.51 -8.28
N LEU A 33 2.56 20.51 -6.95
CA LEU A 33 3.15 21.65 -6.26
C LEU A 33 4.64 21.80 -6.59
N PRO A 34 5.20 23.02 -6.47
CA PRO A 34 6.64 23.24 -6.52
C PRO A 34 7.38 22.32 -5.54
N ASP A 35 8.56 21.85 -5.95
CA ASP A 35 9.37 20.91 -5.17
C ASP A 35 9.73 21.40 -3.76
N GLU A 36 9.79 22.70 -3.58
CA GLU A 36 10.05 23.40 -2.31
C GLU A 36 8.87 23.29 -1.33
N GLU A 37 7.64 23.22 -1.85
CA GLU A 37 6.42 23.16 -1.03
C GLU A 37 5.96 21.73 -0.74
N GLN A 38 6.37 20.76 -1.57
CA GLN A 38 5.98 19.36 -1.44
C GLN A 38 6.27 18.80 -0.05
N GLY A 39 7.44 19.12 0.53
CA GLY A 39 7.86 18.61 1.83
C GLY A 39 6.91 19.02 2.97
N ASP A 40 6.62 20.31 3.06
CA ASP A 40 5.74 20.87 4.10
C ASP A 40 4.30 20.35 3.94
N CYS A 41 3.81 20.26 2.71
CA CYS A 41 2.47 19.71 2.44
C CYS A 41 2.38 18.21 2.79
N VAL A 42 3.39 17.42 2.44
CA VAL A 42 3.45 15.99 2.75
C VAL A 42 3.57 15.74 4.26
N ALA A 43 4.33 16.57 4.98
CA ALA A 43 4.41 16.47 6.44
C ALA A 43 3.04 16.71 7.10
N LYS A 44 2.33 17.75 6.66
CA LYS A 44 0.96 18.06 7.14
C LYS A 44 -0.06 16.99 6.75
N MET A 45 0.13 16.31 5.61
CA MET A 45 -0.73 15.21 5.17
C MET A 45 -0.74 14.05 6.16
N VAL A 46 0.43 13.65 6.65
CA VAL A 46 0.58 12.45 7.48
C VAL A 46 0.20 12.66 8.95
N GLU A 47 0.28 13.89 9.46
CA GLU A 47 -0.06 14.23 10.86
C GLU A 47 -1.48 13.81 11.26
N ASN A 48 -2.45 13.94 10.34
CA ASN A 48 -3.85 13.56 10.53
C ASN A 48 -4.34 12.64 9.41
N ALA A 49 -3.50 11.71 8.97
CA ALA A 49 -3.80 10.83 7.86
C ALA A 49 -5.00 9.92 8.14
N VAL A 50 -6.10 10.14 7.41
CA VAL A 50 -7.29 9.26 7.40
C VAL A 50 -7.35 8.39 6.15
N TYR A 51 -6.69 8.81 5.07
CA TYR A 51 -6.70 8.15 3.77
C TYR A 51 -5.36 7.47 3.49
N GLN A 52 -5.35 6.25 2.94
CA GLN A 52 -4.12 5.57 2.56
C GLN A 52 -3.26 6.36 1.57
N GLU A 53 -3.90 7.19 0.74
CA GLU A 53 -3.27 7.99 -0.29
C GLU A 53 -2.26 8.98 0.31
N THR A 54 -2.53 9.47 1.52
CA THR A 54 -1.62 10.39 2.25
C THR A 54 -0.29 9.70 2.56
N TRP A 55 -0.31 8.51 3.17
CA TRP A 55 0.88 7.72 3.47
C TRP A 55 1.59 7.22 2.21
N LEU A 56 0.85 6.83 1.16
CA LEU A 56 1.46 6.45 -0.12
C LEU A 56 2.18 7.62 -0.77
N SER A 57 1.64 8.84 -0.65
CA SER A 57 2.26 10.06 -1.15
C SER A 57 3.51 10.41 -0.35
N TYR A 58 3.47 10.24 0.97
CA TYR A 58 4.65 10.34 1.81
C TYR A 58 5.74 9.34 1.39
N PHE A 59 5.43 8.06 1.22
CA PHE A 59 6.42 7.06 0.77
C PHE A 59 7.00 7.38 -0.60
N LYS A 60 6.19 7.91 -1.52
CA LYS A 60 6.66 8.35 -2.84
C LYS A 60 7.57 9.58 -2.73
N TYR A 61 7.22 10.54 -1.89
CA TYR A 61 8.05 11.72 -1.62
C TYR A 61 9.38 11.34 -0.97
N ALA A 62 9.35 10.47 0.06
CA ALA A 62 10.53 9.96 0.74
C ALA A 62 11.46 9.24 -0.24
N ALA A 63 10.92 8.38 -1.12
CA ALA A 63 11.71 7.74 -2.17
C ALA A 63 12.32 8.76 -3.16
N LYS A 64 11.57 9.80 -3.57
CA LYS A 64 12.06 10.86 -4.48
C LYS A 64 13.20 11.68 -3.86
N LYS A 65 13.17 11.91 -2.55
CA LYS A 65 14.17 12.68 -1.81
C LYS A 65 15.23 11.81 -1.14
N GLU A 66 15.26 10.50 -1.44
CA GLU A 66 16.17 9.52 -0.84
C GLU A 66 16.13 9.50 0.70
N ILE A 67 14.97 9.84 1.27
CA ILE A 67 14.73 9.78 2.72
C ILE A 67 14.40 8.33 3.08
N PRO A 68 15.18 7.69 3.97
CA PRO A 68 14.90 6.32 4.38
C PRO A 68 13.60 6.27 5.20
N VAL A 69 12.65 5.43 4.76
CA VAL A 69 11.45 5.12 5.54
C VAL A 69 11.82 4.06 6.58
N THR A 70 11.81 4.43 7.85
CA THR A 70 12.11 3.50 8.94
C THR A 70 10.94 2.56 9.20
N GLU A 71 11.19 1.49 9.94
CA GLU A 71 10.13 0.54 10.29
C GLU A 71 9.04 1.17 11.17
N GLU A 72 9.40 2.12 12.03
CA GLU A 72 8.48 2.86 12.89
C GLU A 72 7.49 3.68 12.07
N ILE A 73 7.98 4.37 11.03
CA ILE A 73 7.15 5.15 10.11
C ILE A 73 6.22 4.22 9.31
N ALA A 74 6.74 3.07 8.88
CA ALA A 74 5.93 2.08 8.16
C ALA A 74 4.83 1.49 9.05
N LEU A 75 5.12 1.25 10.34
CA LEU A 75 4.16 0.81 11.34
C LEU A 75 3.08 1.85 11.62
N GLU A 76 3.48 3.10 11.78
CA GLU A 76 2.56 4.22 11.99
C GLU A 76 1.56 4.33 10.85
N ALA A 77 2.00 4.20 9.60
CA ALA A 77 1.12 4.18 8.44
C ALA A 77 0.05 3.07 8.52
N ILE A 78 0.45 1.88 8.96
CA ILE A 78 -0.49 0.76 9.15
C ILE A 78 -1.45 1.01 10.31
N HIS A 79 -0.98 1.57 11.41
CA HIS A 79 -1.82 1.86 12.56
C HIS A 79 -2.86 2.96 12.25
N SER A 80 -2.47 3.97 11.48
CA SER A 80 -3.35 5.10 11.17
C SER A 80 -4.46 4.74 10.18
N VAL A 81 -4.14 4.02 9.10
CA VAL A 81 -5.12 3.77 8.01
C VAL A 81 -5.17 2.32 7.53
N GLY A 82 -4.47 1.39 8.18
CA GLY A 82 -4.40 -0.02 7.75
C GLY A 82 -5.69 -0.82 7.95
N LEU A 83 -6.67 -0.29 8.68
CA LEU A 83 -8.00 -0.89 8.80
C LEU A 83 -8.97 -0.45 7.69
N ASP A 84 -8.57 0.52 6.86
CA ASP A 84 -9.38 0.96 5.72
C ASP A 84 -9.51 -0.18 4.68
N PRO A 85 -10.70 -0.45 4.12
CA PRO A 85 -10.90 -1.52 3.13
C PRO A 85 -10.04 -1.38 1.87
N TYR A 86 -9.69 -0.14 1.51
CA TYR A 86 -8.87 0.20 0.37
C TYR A 86 -7.38 0.26 0.69
N SER A 87 -6.96 0.19 1.96
CA SER A 87 -5.54 0.22 2.44
C SER A 87 -4.62 -0.85 1.85
N ALA A 88 -5.16 -1.73 1.03
CA ALA A 88 -4.47 -2.85 0.43
C ALA A 88 -3.13 -2.50 -0.27
N PRO A 89 -3.02 -1.43 -1.08
CA PRO A 89 -1.76 -0.91 -1.61
C PRO A 89 -0.78 -0.46 -0.53
N LEU A 90 -1.23 0.22 0.53
CA LEU A 90 -0.37 0.68 1.62
C LEU A 90 0.31 -0.49 2.32
N TRP A 91 -0.45 -1.53 2.66
CA TRP A 91 0.10 -2.75 3.24
C TRP A 91 1.15 -3.43 2.38
N LEU A 92 0.96 -3.44 1.05
CA LEU A 92 1.98 -3.99 0.15
C LEU A 92 3.25 -3.14 0.21
N LYS A 93 3.10 -1.82 0.19
CA LYS A 93 4.24 -0.91 0.22
C LYS A 93 5.06 -1.06 1.49
N VAL A 94 4.41 -1.19 2.64
CA VAL A 94 5.07 -1.46 3.93
C VAL A 94 5.83 -2.79 3.92
N VAL A 95 5.25 -3.84 3.34
CA VAL A 95 5.93 -5.15 3.20
C VAL A 95 7.14 -5.07 2.27
N GLU A 96 7.07 -4.28 1.19
CA GLU A 96 8.20 -4.03 0.29
C GLU A 96 9.34 -3.26 0.97
N LEU A 97 9.01 -2.31 1.85
CA LEU A 97 9.98 -1.51 2.61
C LEU A 97 10.67 -2.32 3.71
N CYS A 98 10.06 -3.42 4.19
CA CYS A 98 10.68 -4.30 5.17
C CYS A 98 11.85 -5.06 4.54
N SER A 99 13.03 -5.00 5.15
CA SER A 99 14.20 -5.80 4.74
C SER A 99 14.18 -7.22 5.33
N ASN A 100 13.52 -7.41 6.48
CA ASN A 100 13.48 -8.67 7.21
C ASN A 100 12.29 -9.55 6.80
N GLU A 101 12.56 -10.75 6.27
CA GLU A 101 11.57 -11.75 5.83
C GLU A 101 10.62 -12.22 6.94
N GLU A 102 11.08 -12.32 8.19
CA GLU A 102 10.24 -12.67 9.33
C GLU A 102 9.22 -11.56 9.62
N LYS A 103 9.65 -10.29 9.55
CA LYS A 103 8.76 -9.14 9.74
C LYS A 103 7.77 -9.00 8.58
N LYS A 104 8.20 -9.23 7.34
CA LYS A 104 7.29 -9.32 6.18
C LYS A 104 6.17 -10.33 6.43
N ARG A 105 6.52 -11.51 6.96
CA ARG A 105 5.54 -12.55 7.30
C ARG A 105 4.59 -12.10 8.42
N LYS A 106 5.10 -11.41 9.44
CA LYS A 106 4.29 -10.86 10.53
C LYS A 106 3.25 -9.86 10.02
N TYR A 107 3.67 -8.86 9.24
CA TYR A 107 2.76 -7.88 8.63
C TYR A 107 1.76 -8.54 7.70
N PHE A 108 2.19 -9.56 6.97
CA PHE A 108 1.29 -10.32 6.12
C PHE A 108 0.18 -11.03 6.91
N ASN A 109 0.53 -11.68 8.01
CA ASN A 109 -0.45 -12.35 8.86
C ASN A 109 -1.45 -11.34 9.44
N TRP A 110 -0.96 -10.21 9.98
CA TRP A 110 -1.82 -9.13 10.49
C TRP A 110 -2.81 -8.63 9.44
N ARG A 111 -2.34 -8.42 8.21
CA ARG A 111 -3.21 -8.02 7.11
C ARG A 111 -4.29 -9.06 6.79
N CYS A 112 -3.97 -10.36 6.85
CA CYS A 112 -4.95 -11.42 6.58
C CYS A 112 -5.98 -11.61 7.70
N GLU A 113 -5.63 -11.17 8.90
CA GLU A 113 -6.51 -11.15 10.06
C GLU A 113 -7.47 -9.94 10.02
N CYS A 114 -7.09 -8.86 9.32
CA CYS A 114 -7.97 -7.70 9.12
C CYS A 114 -9.26 -8.11 8.37
N PRO A 115 -10.44 -7.98 9.01
CA PRO A 115 -11.72 -8.40 8.42
C PRO A 115 -12.14 -7.56 7.21
N CYS A 116 -11.64 -6.33 7.10
CA CYS A 116 -12.00 -5.36 6.06
C CYS A 116 -11.31 -5.64 4.71
N ILE A 117 -10.26 -6.45 4.69
CA ILE A 117 -9.42 -6.63 3.50
C ILE A 117 -9.81 -7.92 2.76
N ASN A 118 -10.10 -7.81 1.47
CA ASN A 118 -10.42 -8.97 0.63
C ASN A 118 -9.25 -9.98 0.61
N LYS A 119 -9.41 -11.07 1.36
CA LYS A 119 -8.40 -12.14 1.53
C LYS A 119 -7.94 -12.73 0.20
N VAL A 120 -8.81 -12.78 -0.82
CA VAL A 120 -8.48 -13.28 -2.16
C VAL A 120 -7.49 -12.36 -2.86
N TRP A 121 -7.65 -11.05 -2.72
CA TRP A 121 -6.72 -10.06 -3.28
C TRP A 121 -5.34 -10.16 -2.64
N CYS A 122 -5.29 -10.29 -1.30
CA CYS A 122 -4.04 -10.48 -0.55
C CYS A 122 -3.25 -11.67 -1.08
N ILE A 123 -3.88 -12.84 -1.14
CA ILE A 123 -3.22 -14.09 -1.56
C ILE A 123 -2.72 -13.99 -3.01
N ARG A 124 -3.49 -13.36 -3.92
CA ARG A 124 -3.12 -13.24 -5.34
C ARG A 124 -1.92 -12.32 -5.55
N HIS A 125 -1.87 -11.18 -4.86
CA HIS A 125 -0.74 -10.25 -4.99
C HIS A 125 0.55 -10.83 -4.41
N ILE A 126 0.45 -11.66 -3.39
CA ILE A 126 1.61 -12.29 -2.75
C ILE A 126 2.24 -13.36 -3.62
N LYS A 127 1.43 -14.17 -4.31
CA LYS A 127 1.94 -15.09 -5.32
C LYS A 127 2.78 -14.36 -6.38
N ARG A 128 2.41 -13.12 -6.74
CA ARG A 128 3.15 -12.31 -7.70
C ARG A 128 4.45 -11.75 -7.13
N LEU A 129 4.46 -11.29 -5.87
CA LEU A 129 5.67 -10.78 -5.22
C LEU A 129 6.71 -11.90 -5.02
N SER A 130 6.28 -13.11 -4.64
CA SER A 130 7.17 -14.28 -4.49
C SER A 130 7.77 -14.78 -5.81
N GLN A 131 7.14 -14.49 -6.95
CA GLN A 131 7.65 -14.88 -8.28
C GLN A 131 8.69 -13.89 -8.83
N LYS A 132 8.75 -12.66 -8.30
CA LYS A 132 9.67 -11.61 -8.76
C LYS A 132 11.03 -11.61 -8.06
N SER A 133 11.23 -12.41 -7.02
CA SER A 133 12.50 -12.57 -6.32
C SER A 133 13.18 -13.90 -6.70
N PRO A 134 14.04 -13.96 -7.74
CA PRO A 134 14.83 -15.15 -8.02
C PRO A 134 16.08 -15.12 -7.13
N SER A 135 15.93 -15.40 -5.84
CA SER A 135 17.08 -15.84 -5.05
C SER A 135 17.16 -17.36 -5.13
N LYS A 136 18.29 -17.85 -5.64
CA LYS A 136 18.67 -19.25 -5.66
C LYS A 136 18.65 -19.77 -4.22
N LEU A 137 17.56 -20.44 -3.86
CA LEU A 137 17.51 -21.31 -2.69
C LEU A 137 16.99 -22.64 -3.18
N ASP A 138 17.91 -23.59 -3.23
CA ASP A 138 17.64 -24.98 -3.52
C ASP A 138 16.47 -25.46 -2.66
N ASN A 139 15.57 -26.18 -3.34
CA ASN A 139 14.41 -26.90 -2.81
C ASN A 139 13.04 -26.17 -2.87
N PRO A 140 12.36 -26.18 -4.03
CA PRO A 140 11.09 -25.48 -4.26
C PRO A 140 9.84 -26.13 -3.62
N ARG A 141 9.99 -27.11 -2.70
CA ARG A 141 8.84 -27.87 -2.16
C ARG A 141 8.42 -27.51 -0.73
N LEU A 142 9.14 -26.66 0.01
CA LEU A 142 8.96 -26.62 1.47
C LEU A 142 8.61 -25.28 2.16
N THR A 143 8.65 -24.10 1.53
CA THR A 143 8.63 -22.86 2.36
C THR A 143 7.40 -21.96 2.27
N PHE A 144 6.41 -22.21 1.39
CA PHE A 144 5.18 -21.37 1.36
C PHE A 144 3.87 -22.12 1.62
N CYS A 145 3.83 -23.43 1.35
CA CYS A 145 2.66 -24.27 1.63
C CYS A 145 2.40 -24.46 3.14
N HIS A 146 3.40 -24.30 3.99
CA HIS A 146 3.21 -24.35 5.45
C HIS A 146 2.50 -23.10 5.99
N SER A 147 2.76 -21.91 5.43
CA SER A 147 2.04 -20.68 5.81
C SER A 147 0.57 -20.71 5.41
N LEU A 148 0.22 -21.30 4.25
CA LEU A 148 -1.18 -21.49 3.83
C LEU A 148 -1.94 -22.54 4.65
N LYS A 149 -1.24 -23.44 5.36
CA LYS A 149 -1.85 -24.36 6.32
C LYS A 149 -2.18 -23.68 7.65
N LEU A 150 -1.44 -22.63 8.03
CA LEU A 150 -1.62 -21.88 9.28
C LEU A 150 -2.70 -20.79 9.17
N CYS A 151 -2.89 -20.22 7.98
CA CYS A 151 -4.12 -19.48 7.70
C CYS A 151 -5.25 -20.51 7.58
N ASN A 152 -6.19 -20.54 8.52
CA ASN A 152 -7.38 -21.41 8.54
C ASN A 152 -8.31 -21.13 7.33
N ILE A 153 -7.82 -21.36 6.11
CA ILE A 153 -8.56 -21.21 4.87
C ILE A 153 -9.51 -22.42 4.77
N PRO A 154 -10.84 -22.20 4.75
CA PRO A 154 -11.81 -23.29 4.69
C PRO A 154 -11.56 -24.17 3.47
N ARG A 155 -11.71 -25.49 3.62
CA ARG A 155 -11.41 -26.47 2.56
C ARG A 155 -12.12 -26.19 1.23
N SER A 156 -13.31 -25.56 1.27
CA SER A 156 -14.06 -25.14 0.08
C SER A 156 -13.31 -24.14 -0.81
N TRP A 157 -12.39 -23.36 -0.25
CA TRP A 157 -11.63 -22.34 -0.97
C TRP A 157 -10.33 -22.85 -1.58
N ARG A 158 -9.87 -24.06 -1.19
CA ARG A 158 -8.67 -24.69 -1.75
C ARG A 158 -8.87 -25.18 -3.17
N ARG A 159 -10.12 -25.54 -3.55
CA ARG A 159 -10.44 -26.05 -4.89
C ARG A 159 -10.32 -25.01 -6.00
N ASN A 160 -10.47 -23.71 -5.68
CA ASN A 160 -10.34 -22.62 -6.64
C ASN A 160 -8.90 -22.07 -6.78
N LEU A 161 -7.94 -22.63 -6.02
CA LEU A 161 -6.54 -22.18 -6.00
C LEU A 161 -5.57 -23.09 -6.75
N VAL A 162 -6.05 -24.27 -7.17
CA VAL A 162 -5.34 -25.19 -8.07
C VAL A 162 -6.11 -25.14 -9.38
N GLY A 163 -5.52 -24.49 -10.40
CA GLY A 163 -6.07 -24.55 -11.75
C GLY A 163 -6.21 -26.00 -12.23
N PRO A 164 -7.01 -26.26 -13.27
CA PRO A 164 -7.23 -27.63 -13.74
C PRO A 164 -5.88 -28.24 -14.15
N ILE A 165 -5.44 -29.24 -13.38
CA ILE A 165 -4.40 -30.16 -13.83
C ILE A 165 -5.13 -31.07 -14.81
N GLY A 166 -4.88 -30.88 -16.11
CA GLY A 166 -5.30 -31.81 -17.14
C GLY A 166 -4.80 -33.20 -16.79
N LEU A 167 -5.73 -34.16 -16.78
CA LEU A 167 -5.43 -35.58 -16.92
C LEU A 167 -5.05 -35.87 -18.37
#